data_AF-A0A7C4VGG3-F1
#
_entry.id   AF-A0A7C4VGG3-F1
#
_cell.length_a   1.000
_cell.length_b   1.000
_cell.length_c   1.000
_cell.angle_alpha   90.00
_cell.angle_beta   90.00
_cell.angle_gamma   90.00
#
_symmetry.space_group_name_H-M   'P 1'
#
loop_
_entity.id
_entity.type
_entity.pdbx_description
1 polymer ?
#
loop_
_entity_poly.entity_id
_entity_poly.type
_entity_poly.pdbx_seq_one_letter_code
_entity_poly.pdbx_strand_id
1 'polypeptide(L)'
;SFKAVRGMGSLGAMVEGGKERYRQGAIKEMEKLVPEGIEGMVPYKGPVGDVLYQIVGGLRAAMGYTGSPDIETLRTKARFVQITMAGLIESHPHDVTVTKEAPNYSR
;
A
#
# COMPACT_ATOMS: atom_id res chain seq x y z
N SER A 1 -3.46 -10.12 16.48
CA SER A 1 -1.99 -10.26 16.33
C SER A 1 -1.51 -9.22 15.33
N PHE A 2 -0.36 -8.60 15.58
CA PHE A 2 0.20 -7.51 14.77
C PHE A 2 1.63 -7.85 14.35
N LYS A 3 2.10 -7.26 13.24
CA LYS A 3 3.49 -7.33 12.81
C LYS A 3 4.07 -5.92 12.73
N ALA A 4 5.31 -5.75 13.17
CA ALA A 4 6.04 -4.51 12.98
C ALA A 4 6.29 -4.26 11.49
N VAL A 5 6.12 -3.01 11.05
CA VAL A 5 6.51 -2.53 9.73
C VAL A 5 7.27 -1.22 9.92
N ARG A 6 8.33 -1.01 9.16
CA ARG A 6 9.12 0.22 9.23
C ARG A 6 9.50 0.70 7.84
N GLY A 7 9.48 2.00 7.65
CA GLY A 7 10.08 2.63 6.48
C GLY A 7 11.60 2.47 6.54
N MET A 8 12.25 2.28 5.40
CA MET A 8 13.71 2.10 5.36
C MET A 8 14.50 3.34 5.82
N GLY A 9 13.85 4.51 5.86
CA GLY A 9 14.39 5.77 6.40
C GLY A 9 14.00 6.03 7.85
N SER A 10 13.43 5.05 8.55
CA SER A 10 13.24 5.13 10.00
C SER A 10 14.58 5.03 10.72
N LEU A 11 14.63 5.54 11.95
CA LEU A 11 15.85 5.49 12.76
C LEU A 11 16.36 4.05 12.95
N GLY A 12 15.48 3.09 13.27
CA GLY A 12 15.87 1.69 13.43
C GLY A 12 16.42 1.09 12.15
N ALA A 13 15.80 1.37 11.00
CA ALA A 13 16.30 0.87 9.71
C ALA A 13 17.60 1.53 9.25
N MET A 14 17.78 2.83 9.51
CA MET A 14 19.01 3.54 9.16
C MET A 14 20.19 3.02 9.98
N VAL A 15 20.02 2.82 11.27
CA VAL A 15 21.08 2.32 12.16
C VAL A 15 21.58 0.94 11.74
N GLU A 16 20.70 0.08 11.21
CA GLU A 16 21.05 -1.25 10.70
C GLU A 16 21.64 -1.25 9.27
N GLY A 17 21.90 -0.09 8.67
CA GLY A 17 22.56 0.03 7.36
C GLY A 17 21.76 0.79 6.29
N GLY A 18 20.60 1.35 6.63
CA GLY A 18 19.79 2.15 5.70
C GLY A 18 20.37 3.52 5.36
N LYS A 19 21.38 4.02 6.09
CA LYS A 19 21.91 5.40 5.98
C LYS A 19 22.32 5.81 4.56
N GLU A 20 22.97 4.93 3.82
CA GLU A 20 23.50 5.25 2.49
C GLU A 20 22.38 5.61 1.49
N ARG A 21 21.23 4.92 1.60
CA ARG A 21 20.06 5.20 0.76
C ARG A 21 19.54 6.63 0.91
N TYR A 22 19.74 7.22 2.10
CA TYR A 22 19.31 8.58 2.45
C TYR A 22 20.47 9.58 2.46
N ARG A 23 21.63 9.19 1.91
CA ARG A 23 22.85 10.04 1.85
C ARG A 23 23.35 10.48 3.24
N GLN A 24 23.07 9.68 4.26
CA GLN A 24 23.48 9.90 5.65
C GLN A 24 24.59 8.93 6.07
N GLY A 25 25.26 8.27 5.12
CA GLY A 25 26.30 7.26 5.38
C GLY A 25 27.50 7.79 6.17
N ALA A 26 27.83 9.08 6.02
CA ALA A 26 28.91 9.74 6.78
C ALA A 26 28.53 10.05 8.24
N ILE A 27 27.24 10.02 8.60
CA ILE A 27 26.76 10.35 9.95
C ILE A 27 26.93 9.13 10.87
N LYS A 28 27.84 9.26 11.83
CA LYS A 28 28.14 8.20 12.78
C LYS A 28 27.20 8.25 13.98
N GLU A 29 26.90 9.45 14.48
CA GLU A 29 26.03 9.64 15.64
C GLU A 29 24.55 9.44 15.28
N MET A 30 23.87 8.53 15.97
CA MET A 30 22.46 8.23 15.74
C MET A 30 21.56 9.47 15.92
N GLU A 31 21.85 10.31 16.90
CA GLU A 31 21.09 11.52 17.23
C GLU A 31 21.13 12.58 16.13
N LYS A 32 22.11 12.51 15.22
CA LYS A 32 22.27 13.42 14.09
C LYS A 32 21.60 12.91 12.81
N LEU A 33 21.02 11.71 12.85
CA LEU A 33 20.26 11.18 11.71
C LEU A 33 18.92 11.92 11.59
N VAL A 34 18.56 12.26 10.37
CA VAL A 34 17.26 12.86 10.04
C VAL A 34 16.39 11.77 9.41
N PRO A 35 15.42 11.19 10.14
CA PRO A 35 14.59 10.12 9.60
C PRO A 35 13.57 10.62 8.59
N GLU A 36 13.46 9.92 7.47
CA GLU A 36 12.44 10.11 6.42
C GLU A 36 11.36 9.01 6.45
N GLY A 37 11.44 8.10 7.42
CA GLY A 37 10.49 7.00 7.59
C GLY A 37 10.02 6.86 9.04
N ILE A 38 8.84 6.25 9.20
CA ILE A 38 8.26 5.93 10.51
C ILE A 38 8.28 4.42 10.75
N GLU A 39 8.12 4.05 12.01
CA GLU A 39 7.95 2.67 12.45
C GLU A 39 6.54 2.51 13.01
N GLY A 40 5.94 1.36 12.79
CA GLY A 40 4.58 1.10 13.22
C GLY A 40 4.24 -0.37 13.19
N MET A 41 2.96 -0.67 13.35
CA MET A 41 2.45 -2.05 13.32
C MET A 41 1.27 -2.16 12.37
N VAL A 42 1.16 -3.31 11.71
CA VAL A 42 0.04 -3.66 10.85
C VAL A 42 -0.65 -4.94 11.34
N PRO A 43 -1.97 -5.09 11.16
CA PRO A 43 -2.66 -6.33 11.49
C PRO A 43 -2.07 -7.52 10.75
N TYR A 44 -2.00 -8.67 11.41
CA TYR A 44 -1.61 -9.92 10.77
C TYR A 44 -2.65 -10.34 9.72
N LYS A 45 -2.21 -10.52 8.47
CA LYS A 45 -3.08 -10.82 7.32
C LYS A 45 -3.14 -12.30 6.90
N GLY A 46 -2.57 -13.21 7.69
CA GLY A 46 -2.53 -14.63 7.33
C GLY A 46 -1.39 -14.99 6.36
N PRO A 47 -1.52 -16.13 5.65
CA PRO A 47 -0.62 -16.55 4.59
C PRO A 47 -0.57 -15.54 3.42
N VAL A 48 0.60 -15.38 2.79
CA VAL A 48 0.76 -14.45 1.66
C VAL A 48 -0.07 -14.86 0.43
N GLY A 49 -0.32 -16.16 0.25
CA GLY A 49 -1.12 -16.67 -0.88
C GLY A 49 -2.53 -16.10 -0.90
N ASP A 50 -3.18 -15.98 0.25
CA ASP A 50 -4.54 -15.47 0.37
C ASP A 50 -4.62 -13.98 0.01
N VAL A 51 -3.61 -13.21 0.43
CA VAL A 51 -3.48 -11.79 0.09
C VAL A 51 -3.26 -11.61 -1.42
N LEU A 52 -2.36 -12.39 -2.02
CA LEU A 52 -2.09 -12.33 -3.45
C LEU A 52 -3.32 -12.73 -4.27
N TYR A 53 -4.09 -13.73 -3.81
CA TYR A 53 -5.33 -14.15 -4.47
C TYR A 53 -6.33 -12.99 -4.58
N GLN A 54 -6.54 -12.24 -3.49
CA GLN A 54 -7.44 -11.07 -3.49
C GLN A 54 -6.93 -9.94 -4.39
N ILE A 55 -5.63 -9.64 -4.37
CA ILE A 55 -5.03 -8.60 -5.23
C ILE A 55 -5.17 -8.95 -6.71
N VAL A 56 -4.84 -10.19 -7.08
CA VAL A 56 -4.95 -10.67 -8.46
C VAL A 56 -6.41 -10.76 -8.90
N GLY A 57 -7.32 -11.16 -8.01
CA GLY A 57 -8.76 -11.15 -8.25
C GLY A 57 -9.28 -9.75 -8.59
N GLY A 58 -8.90 -8.73 -7.81
CA GLY A 58 -9.25 -7.34 -8.08
C GLY A 58 -8.70 -6.84 -9.42
N LEU A 59 -7.44 -7.16 -9.74
CA LEU A 59 -6.84 -6.81 -11.03
C LEU A 59 -7.60 -7.44 -12.21
N ARG A 60 -7.93 -8.73 -12.13
CA ARG A 60 -8.69 -9.43 -13.18
C ARG A 60 -10.10 -8.86 -13.36
N ALA A 61 -10.77 -8.50 -12.27
CA ALA A 61 -12.07 -7.83 -12.34
C ALA A 61 -11.97 -6.47 -13.05
N ALA A 62 -10.96 -5.66 -12.71
CA ALA A 62 -10.67 -4.39 -13.38
C ALA A 62 -10.41 -4.58 -14.89
N MET A 63 -9.57 -5.55 -15.25
CA MET A 63 -9.31 -5.91 -16.66
C MET A 63 -10.58 -6.34 -17.41
N GLY A 64 -11.52 -7.00 -16.71
CA GLY A 64 -12.83 -7.32 -17.25
C GLY A 64 -13.65 -6.07 -17.59
N TYR A 65 -13.74 -5.11 -16.65
CA TYR A 65 -14.44 -3.84 -16.88
C TYR A 65 -13.83 -3.01 -18.02
N THR A 66 -12.51 -3.05 -18.20
CA THR A 66 -11.81 -2.31 -19.26
C THR A 66 -11.63 -3.09 -20.56
N GLY A 67 -12.16 -4.32 -20.65
CA GLY A 67 -12.00 -5.18 -21.83
C GLY A 67 -10.55 -5.47 -22.19
N SER A 68 -9.66 -5.57 -21.19
CA SER A 68 -8.22 -5.74 -21.38
C SER A 68 -7.83 -7.23 -21.24
N PRO A 69 -7.45 -7.94 -22.33
CA PRO A 69 -7.11 -9.36 -22.25
C PRO A 69 -5.76 -9.61 -21.57
N ASP A 70 -4.88 -8.61 -21.53
CA ASP A 70 -3.56 -8.68 -20.92
C ASP A 70 -3.15 -7.34 -20.28
N ILE A 71 -2.01 -7.36 -19.57
CA ILE A 71 -1.49 -6.20 -18.84
C ILE A 71 -1.06 -5.08 -19.79
N GLU A 72 -0.58 -5.40 -20.99
CA GLU A 72 -0.14 -4.39 -21.95
C GLU A 72 -1.33 -3.58 -22.50
N THR A 73 -2.42 -4.27 -22.79
CA THR A 73 -3.68 -3.65 -23.21
C THR A 73 -4.22 -2.77 -22.09
N LEU A 74 -4.24 -3.26 -20.84
CA LEU A 74 -4.66 -2.45 -19.70
C LEU A 74 -3.82 -1.17 -19.58
N ARG A 75 -2.49 -1.30 -19.68
CA ARG A 75 -1.54 -0.18 -19.54
C ARG A 75 -1.68 0.88 -20.63
N THR A 76 -2.03 0.48 -21.86
CA THR A 76 -2.00 1.36 -23.03
C THR A 76 -3.38 1.81 -23.52
N LYS A 77 -4.45 1.10 -23.17
CA LYS A 77 -5.81 1.36 -23.68
C LYS A 77 -6.80 1.82 -22.61
N ALA A 78 -6.56 1.51 -21.33
CA ALA A 78 -7.46 1.97 -20.27
C ALA A 78 -7.45 3.50 -20.19
N ARG A 79 -8.60 4.08 -19.84
CA ARG A 79 -8.77 5.53 -19.69
C ARG A 79 -9.20 5.83 -18.27
N PHE A 80 -8.54 6.82 -17.68
CA PHE A 80 -8.93 7.36 -16.39
C PHE A 80 -9.82 8.57 -16.57
N VAL A 81 -10.67 8.82 -15.57
CA VAL A 81 -11.42 10.05 -15.42
C VAL A 81 -11.01 10.70 -14.11
N GLN A 82 -10.93 12.02 -14.10
CA GLN A 82 -10.69 12.77 -12.88
C GLN A 82 -11.98 12.87 -12.08
N ILE A 83 -11.90 12.58 -10.78
CA ILE A 83 -13.03 12.71 -9.85
C ILE A 83 -12.73 13.80 -8.81
N THR A 84 -13.79 14.29 -8.18
CA THR A 84 -13.70 15.21 -7.04
C THR A 84 -13.55 14.43 -5.73
N MET A 85 -13.29 15.14 -4.62
CA MET A 85 -13.31 14.54 -3.28
C MET A 85 -14.68 13.92 -2.94
N ALA A 86 -15.77 14.52 -3.41
CA ALA A 86 -17.10 13.94 -3.23
C ALA A 86 -17.24 12.60 -3.96
N GLY A 87 -16.72 12.49 -5.18
CA GLY A 87 -16.68 11.23 -5.93
C GLY A 87 -15.81 10.16 -5.26
N LEU A 88 -14.76 10.55 -4.54
CA LEU A 88 -13.95 9.59 -3.78
C LEU A 88 -14.71 9.01 -2.58
N ILE A 89 -15.46 9.86 -1.86
CA ILE A 89 -16.34 9.43 -0.76
C ILE A 89 -17.42 8.50 -1.30
N GLU A 90 -18.05 8.88 -2.42
CA GLU A 90 -19.05 8.05 -3.11
C GLU A 90 -18.49 6.68 -3.55
N SER A 91 -17.22 6.62 -3.95
CA SER A 91 -16.59 5.37 -4.39
C SER A 91 -16.37 4.34 -3.25
N HIS A 92 -16.28 4.80 -2.00
CA HIS A 92 -16.20 3.94 -0.82
C HIS A 92 -17.63 3.60 -0.34
N PRO A 93 -17.89 2.48 0.36
CA PRO A 93 -19.16 2.27 1.04
C PRO A 93 -19.45 3.46 1.96
N HIS A 94 -20.61 4.08 1.74
CA HIS A 94 -21.10 5.25 2.46
C HIS A 94 -22.56 5.03 2.84
N ASP A 95 -23.02 5.75 3.87
CA ASP A 95 -24.40 5.72 4.39
C ASP A 95 -24.90 4.34 4.88
N VAL A 96 -23.98 3.42 5.18
CA VAL A 96 -24.27 2.09 5.75
C VAL A 96 -23.29 1.72 6.86
N THR A 97 -23.74 0.90 7.81
CA THR A 97 -22.86 0.32 8.84
C THR A 97 -22.35 -1.03 8.36
N VAL A 98 -21.03 -1.15 8.19
CA VAL A 98 -20.38 -2.41 7.82
C VAL A 98 -20.39 -3.34 9.04
N THR A 99 -21.09 -4.46 8.95
CA THR A 99 -21.19 -5.44 10.05
C THR A 99 -20.13 -6.55 9.96
N LYS A 100 -19.55 -6.75 8.78
CA LYS A 100 -18.50 -7.74 8.53
C LYS A 100 -17.55 -7.21 7.45
N GLU A 101 -16.26 -7.20 7.75
CA GLU A 101 -15.24 -6.76 6.80
C GLU A 101 -15.01 -7.80 5.70
N ALA A 102 -14.77 -7.31 4.49
CA ALA A 102 -14.37 -8.12 3.35
C ALA A 102 -12.84 -8.28 3.34
N PRO A 103 -12.30 -9.41 2.84
CA PRO A 103 -10.86 -9.66 2.86
C PRO A 103 -10.05 -8.69 1.98
N ASN A 104 -10.70 -7.97 1.07
CA ASN A 104 -10.10 -7.03 0.12
C ASN A 104 -10.46 -5.56 0.40
N TYR A 105 -11.10 -5.25 1.54
CA TYR A 105 -11.55 -3.89 1.83
C TYR A 105 -11.45 -3.55 3.32
N SER A 106 -10.70 -2.50 3.63
CA SER A 106 -10.65 -1.86 4.95
C SER A 106 -10.54 -0.35 4.76
N ARG A 107 -11.33 0.43 5.51
CA ARG A 107 -11.22 1.90 5.53
C ARG A 107 -10.21 2.35 6.58
#